data_AF-A0A1G3ZTT3-F1
#
_entry.id   AF-A0A1G3ZTT3-F1
#
_cell.length_a   1.000
_cell.length_b   1.000
_cell.length_c   1.000
_cell.angle_alpha   90.00
_cell.angle_beta   90.00
_cell.angle_gamma   90.00
#
_symmetry.space_group_name_H-M   'P 1'
#
loop_
_entity.id
_entity.type
_entity.pdbx_description
1 polymer ?
#
loop_
_entity_poly.entity_id
_entity_poly.type
_entity_poly.pdbx_seq_one_letter_code
_entity_poly.pdbx_strand_id
1 'polypeptide(L)'
;MIPKGKFNQIQPPLVMSLMLWVIVLLVTSCARTPVDTRSAPDVRIRLGSHGLPGNFFGPDSEQCRGQIIGYRFVSWLDDENLAVGFNLSPNCRVAPDRRVDGSARLLVFSSKGVLKAQRDIPYIADGYGELVAEGDAGAGPRGTLMFRFQSVNLDPEGRNESKSGVLLLDANLRDVVQIDQFLVQTTFVARSLVFNDGRGPSSYSMFKGVSQEASQHWRQSWPTGTMDRKFGEVGVAYALCQQELRPGEFESTDVVYAGARRKCRLVVEQPDVDTWMVELPPNSTASIVGILADGSVAGQLRSSDNKAGELVIWKKDRPREALPWIPTEFYGSVESGTPDLKRYLVFASRTSVGRRLFVFDRKLQGPLVESDFPTNARADLSPSGSSFATFEDGELRIYALPNAP
;
A
#
# COMPACT_ATOMS: atom_id res chain seq x y z
N MET A 1 -11.26 -68.64 71.60
CA MET A 1 -12.02 -67.78 70.67
C MET A 1 -11.46 -66.37 70.80
N ILE A 2 -10.68 -65.94 69.82
CA ILE A 2 -9.91 -64.69 69.77
C ILE A 2 -10.11 -64.15 68.33
N PRO A 3 -10.34 -62.84 68.12
CA PRO A 3 -10.99 -62.32 66.93
C PRO A 3 -10.07 -62.18 65.71
N LYS A 4 -10.74 -62.21 64.55
CA LYS A 4 -10.22 -62.11 63.19
C LYS A 4 -9.57 -60.75 62.90
N GLY A 5 -8.57 -60.81 62.03
CA GLY A 5 -7.62 -59.74 61.71
C GLY A 5 -8.12 -58.59 60.85
N LYS A 6 -7.24 -57.57 60.83
CA LYS A 6 -7.28 -56.33 60.05
C LYS A 6 -6.83 -56.57 58.60
N PHE A 7 -7.49 -55.92 57.65
CA PHE A 7 -6.85 -55.40 56.42
C PHE A 7 -7.49 -54.04 56.12
N ASN A 8 -6.74 -52.97 56.41
CA ASN A 8 -7.12 -51.60 56.11
C ASN A 8 -6.88 -51.32 54.61
N GLN A 9 -7.90 -50.75 53.96
CA GLN A 9 -7.79 -50.13 52.64
C GLN A 9 -6.77 -48.98 52.67
N ILE A 10 -5.80 -49.04 51.78
CA ILE A 10 -4.87 -47.95 51.48
C ILE A 10 -5.58 -47.01 50.50
N GLN A 11 -5.82 -45.77 50.92
CA GLN A 11 -6.21 -44.68 50.03
C GLN A 11 -5.08 -44.39 49.04
N PRO A 12 -5.34 -44.24 47.73
CA PRO A 12 -4.33 -43.72 46.81
C PRO A 12 -4.04 -42.24 47.14
N PRO A 13 -2.77 -41.80 47.06
CA PRO A 13 -2.38 -40.47 47.46
C PRO A 13 -2.93 -39.39 46.52
N LEU A 14 -3.32 -38.28 47.14
CA LEU A 14 -3.83 -37.00 46.62
C LEU A 14 -2.98 -36.29 45.54
N VAL A 15 -1.96 -36.95 44.98
CA VAL A 15 -0.94 -36.31 44.13
C VAL A 15 -1.37 -36.24 42.66
N MET A 16 -2.31 -37.09 42.22
CA MET A 16 -2.74 -37.10 40.81
C MET A 16 -3.71 -35.96 40.43
N SER A 17 -4.36 -35.31 41.39
CA SER A 17 -5.32 -34.24 41.10
C SER A 17 -4.65 -32.87 40.92
N LEU A 18 -3.47 -32.65 41.51
CA LEU A 18 -2.77 -31.36 41.41
C LEU A 18 -2.06 -31.18 40.04
N MET A 19 -1.55 -32.26 39.43
CA MET A 19 -0.88 -32.16 38.13
C MET A 19 -1.86 -31.90 36.97
N LEU A 20 -3.12 -32.32 37.07
CA LEU A 20 -4.10 -32.08 36.01
C LEU A 20 -4.54 -30.60 35.94
N TRP A 21 -4.57 -29.91 37.08
CA TRP A 21 -4.90 -28.48 37.13
C TRP A 21 -3.76 -27.57 36.64
N VAL A 22 -2.49 -27.95 36.87
CA VAL A 22 -1.33 -27.19 36.36
C VAL A 22 -1.22 -27.29 34.84
N ILE A 23 -1.59 -28.42 34.23
CA ILE A 23 -1.60 -28.58 32.77
C ILE A 23 -2.75 -27.80 32.13
N VAL A 24 -3.94 -27.72 32.75
CA VAL A 24 -5.07 -26.93 32.22
C VAL A 24 -4.81 -25.41 32.34
N LEU A 25 -4.08 -24.96 33.36
CA LEU A 25 -3.64 -23.56 33.50
C LEU A 25 -2.47 -23.19 32.57
N LEU A 26 -1.61 -24.14 32.19
CA LEU A 26 -0.53 -23.91 31.21
C LEU A 26 -1.01 -23.89 29.76
N VAL A 27 -2.14 -24.55 29.44
CA VAL A 27 -2.67 -24.62 28.06
C VAL A 27 -3.68 -23.49 27.77
N THR A 28 -4.15 -22.74 28.79
CA THR A 28 -5.04 -21.58 28.60
C THR A 28 -4.32 -20.25 28.37
N SER A 29 -2.99 -20.22 28.41
CA SER A 29 -2.18 -19.01 28.21
C SER A 29 -1.47 -18.98 26.84
N CYS A 30 -2.23 -18.97 25.74
CA CYS A 30 -1.75 -18.53 24.42
C CYS A 30 -2.88 -18.10 23.45
N ALA A 31 -4.02 -17.62 23.96
CA ALA A 31 -4.87 -16.76 23.14
C ALA A 31 -4.31 -15.33 23.29
N ARG A 32 -3.32 -14.96 22.47
CA ARG A 32 -2.98 -13.53 22.33
C ARG A 32 -4.23 -12.84 21.78
N THR A 33 -4.96 -12.15 22.66
CA THR A 33 -5.99 -11.21 22.22
C THR A 33 -5.35 -10.24 21.24
N PRO A 34 -5.97 -9.96 20.08
CA PRO A 34 -5.49 -8.93 19.18
C PRO A 34 -5.28 -7.64 19.96
N VAL A 35 -4.05 -7.13 19.94
CA VAL A 35 -3.75 -5.85 20.57
C VAL A 35 -4.19 -4.78 19.57
N ASP A 36 -5.32 -4.12 19.84
CA ASP A 36 -5.68 -2.86 19.19
C ASP A 36 -5.12 -1.72 20.02
N THR A 37 -4.03 -1.11 19.56
CA THR A 37 -3.41 0.05 20.23
C THR A 37 -3.91 1.38 19.69
N ARG A 38 -4.91 1.40 18.77
CA ARG A 38 -5.49 2.65 18.29
C ARG A 38 -6.16 3.41 19.44
N SER A 39 -5.83 4.69 19.55
CA SER A 39 -6.61 5.63 20.35
C SER A 39 -8.01 5.82 19.73
N ALA A 40 -8.93 6.38 20.52
CA ALA A 40 -10.18 6.88 19.94
C ALA A 40 -9.85 7.99 18.91
N PRO A 41 -10.55 8.03 17.77
CA PRO A 41 -10.31 9.08 16.78
C PRO A 41 -10.77 10.44 17.33
N ASP A 42 -10.00 11.48 17.04
CA ASP A 42 -10.31 12.86 17.40
C ASP A 42 -11.49 13.41 16.58
N VAL A 43 -11.64 12.91 15.36
CA VAL A 43 -12.72 13.29 14.45
C VAL A 43 -13.38 12.03 13.89
N ARG A 44 -14.71 12.02 13.88
CA ARG A 44 -15.54 11.00 13.23
C ARG A 44 -16.56 11.66 12.33
N ILE A 45 -16.62 11.23 11.08
CA ILE A 45 -17.56 11.77 10.08
C ILE A 45 -18.30 10.61 9.45
N ARG A 46 -19.63 10.61 9.55
CA ARG A 46 -20.48 9.62 8.90
C ARG A 46 -20.67 9.98 7.44
N LEU A 47 -20.04 9.22 6.54
CA LEU A 47 -20.07 9.49 5.11
C LEU A 47 -21.43 9.19 4.48
N GLY A 48 -22.31 8.43 5.15
CA GLY A 48 -23.70 8.26 4.74
C GLY A 48 -24.46 9.59 4.64
N SER A 49 -24.16 10.56 5.53
CA SER A 49 -24.73 11.92 5.44
C SER A 49 -24.20 12.72 4.24
N HIS A 50 -23.14 12.24 3.60
CA HIS A 50 -22.53 12.78 2.39
C HIS A 50 -22.79 11.89 1.16
N GLY A 51 -23.76 10.96 1.26
CA GLY A 51 -24.22 10.13 0.13
C GLY A 51 -23.46 8.82 -0.07
N LEU A 52 -22.68 8.35 0.90
CA LEU A 52 -22.13 6.99 0.86
C LEU A 52 -23.27 5.96 0.85
N PRO A 53 -23.28 5.00 -0.09
CA PRO A 53 -24.26 3.92 -0.10
C PRO A 53 -24.22 3.06 1.17
N GLY A 54 -25.38 2.70 1.73
CA GLY A 54 -25.46 1.97 3.01
C GLY A 54 -24.83 0.58 3.01
N ASN A 55 -24.79 -0.11 1.86
CA ASN A 55 -24.20 -1.43 1.70
C ASN A 55 -22.76 -1.39 1.13
N PHE A 56 -22.10 -0.23 1.14
CA PHE A 56 -20.79 -0.04 0.51
C PHE A 56 -19.70 -0.97 1.06
N PHE A 57 -19.76 -1.30 2.36
CA PHE A 57 -18.83 -2.24 3.03
C PHE A 57 -19.40 -3.66 3.17
N GLY A 58 -20.56 -3.95 2.58
CA GLY A 58 -21.21 -5.26 2.70
C GLY A 58 -20.42 -6.39 2.03
N PRO A 59 -20.73 -7.67 2.33
CA PRO A 59 -20.02 -8.84 1.78
C PRO A 59 -20.05 -8.91 0.26
N ASP A 60 -21.10 -8.37 -0.38
CA ASP A 60 -21.22 -8.35 -1.84
C ASP A 60 -20.31 -7.31 -2.51
N SER A 61 -19.72 -6.37 -1.75
CA SER A 61 -18.82 -5.35 -2.29
C SER A 61 -17.54 -5.93 -2.91
N GLU A 62 -17.12 -7.12 -2.48
CA GLU A 62 -15.92 -7.80 -2.99
C GLU A 62 -16.25 -8.85 -4.07
N GLN A 63 -17.50 -9.29 -4.20
CA GLN A 63 -17.88 -10.36 -5.15
C GLN A 63 -17.66 -9.96 -6.60
N CYS A 64 -17.87 -8.68 -6.92
CA CYS A 64 -17.71 -8.14 -8.27
C CYS A 64 -16.36 -7.43 -8.47
N ARG A 65 -15.42 -7.63 -7.54
CA ARG A 65 -14.07 -7.08 -7.65
C ARG A 65 -13.42 -7.60 -8.93
N GLY A 66 -13.07 -6.68 -9.81
CA GLY A 66 -12.53 -7.00 -11.14
C GLY A 66 -13.56 -7.06 -12.27
N GLN A 67 -14.84 -6.80 -12.03
CA GLN A 67 -15.83 -6.61 -13.12
C GLN A 67 -16.25 -5.16 -13.25
N ILE A 68 -16.24 -4.43 -12.13
CA ILE A 68 -16.61 -3.02 -12.03
C ILE A 68 -15.49 -2.26 -11.33
N ILE A 69 -15.09 -1.13 -11.89
CA ILE A 69 -14.14 -0.22 -11.24
C ILE A 69 -14.81 0.40 -10.01
N GLY A 70 -14.24 0.04 -8.86
CA GLY A 70 -14.56 0.54 -7.54
C GLY A 70 -13.64 1.69 -7.12
N TYR A 71 -14.10 2.92 -6.86
CA TYR A 71 -13.29 3.90 -6.14
C TYR A 71 -13.52 3.81 -4.65
N ARG A 72 -12.42 3.72 -3.92
CA ARG A 72 -12.39 3.75 -2.47
C ARG A 72 -11.01 4.18 -2.01
N PHE A 73 -10.89 5.40 -1.51
CA PHE A 73 -9.62 5.93 -1.05
C PHE A 73 -9.81 6.96 0.06
N VAL A 74 -8.75 7.14 0.85
CA VAL A 74 -8.53 8.29 1.72
C VAL A 74 -7.12 8.77 1.44
N SER A 75 -6.92 10.08 1.30
CA SER A 75 -5.58 10.61 1.08
C SER A 75 -5.38 12.02 1.62
N TRP A 76 -4.31 12.23 2.36
CA TRP A 76 -3.91 13.55 2.83
C TRP A 76 -3.29 14.36 1.69
N LEU A 77 -3.86 15.52 1.39
CA LEU A 77 -3.32 16.43 0.39
C LEU A 77 -2.21 17.30 1.01
N ASP A 78 -2.45 17.74 2.25
CA ASP A 78 -1.51 18.44 3.12
C ASP A 78 -1.92 18.17 4.59
N ASP A 79 -1.24 18.74 5.58
CA ASP A 79 -1.55 18.51 7.00
C ASP A 79 -2.93 19.06 7.44
N GLU A 80 -3.58 19.88 6.62
CA GLU A 80 -4.89 20.48 6.90
C GLU A 80 -6.03 19.92 6.05
N ASN A 81 -5.73 19.25 4.94
CA ASN A 81 -6.70 18.84 3.91
C ASN A 81 -6.61 17.34 3.65
N LEU A 82 -7.75 16.67 3.83
CA LEU A 82 -7.90 15.23 3.68
C LEU A 82 -9.00 14.95 2.66
N ALA A 83 -8.63 14.27 1.58
CA ALA A 83 -9.57 13.80 0.58
C ALA A 83 -10.08 12.40 0.95
N VAL A 84 -11.37 12.17 0.75
CA VAL A 84 -11.98 10.83 0.75
C VAL A 84 -12.82 10.70 -0.50
N GLY A 85 -12.77 9.52 -1.13
CA GLY A 85 -13.61 9.25 -2.29
C GLY A 85 -14.16 7.85 -2.31
N PHE A 86 -15.38 7.75 -2.81
CA PHE A 86 -16.14 6.51 -2.89
C PHE A 86 -17.11 6.52 -4.06
N ASN A 87 -17.47 5.32 -4.52
CA ASN A 87 -18.50 5.18 -5.53
C ASN A 87 -19.90 5.46 -5.01
N LEU A 88 -20.69 6.10 -5.87
CA LEU A 88 -22.15 6.21 -5.76
C LEU A 88 -22.85 5.10 -6.55
N SER A 89 -22.19 4.55 -7.57
CA SER A 89 -22.69 3.44 -8.37
C SER A 89 -22.70 2.13 -7.56
N PRO A 90 -23.58 1.18 -7.89
CA PRO A 90 -23.55 -0.16 -7.30
C PRO A 90 -22.18 -0.84 -7.48
N ASN A 91 -21.79 -1.66 -6.51
CA ASN A 91 -20.56 -2.46 -6.59
C ASN A 91 -20.66 -3.62 -7.61
N CYS A 92 -21.88 -3.98 -8.01
CA CYS A 92 -22.20 -5.12 -8.86
C CYS A 92 -23.20 -4.74 -9.95
N ARG A 93 -23.17 -5.46 -11.09
CA ARG A 93 -24.25 -5.37 -12.08
C ARG A 93 -25.55 -5.84 -11.45
N VAL A 94 -26.64 -5.15 -11.76
CA VAL A 94 -27.98 -5.57 -11.34
C VAL A 94 -28.47 -6.76 -12.20
N ALA A 95 -27.99 -6.87 -13.44
CA ALA A 95 -28.26 -7.98 -14.36
C ALA A 95 -27.06 -8.19 -15.31
N PRO A 96 -26.82 -9.40 -15.84
CA PRO A 96 -25.64 -9.72 -16.65
C PRO A 96 -25.41 -8.81 -17.86
N ASP A 97 -26.47 -8.32 -18.49
CA ASP A 97 -26.47 -7.47 -19.68
C ASP A 97 -26.60 -5.97 -19.37
N ARG A 98 -26.88 -5.62 -18.11
CA ARG A 98 -27.07 -4.23 -17.67
C ARG A 98 -25.74 -3.64 -17.22
N ARG A 99 -25.16 -2.80 -18.08
CA ARG A 99 -23.94 -2.04 -17.79
C ARG A 99 -24.12 -1.10 -16.58
N VAL A 100 -23.01 -0.85 -15.88
CA VAL A 100 -22.95 0.12 -14.77
C VAL A 100 -22.26 1.41 -15.24
N ASP A 101 -23.01 2.51 -15.21
CA ASP A 101 -22.42 3.85 -15.30
C ASP A 101 -21.82 4.23 -13.95
N GLY A 102 -20.54 4.61 -13.96
CA GLY A 102 -19.78 4.94 -12.77
C GLY A 102 -19.95 6.40 -12.36
N SER A 103 -20.05 6.61 -11.06
CA SER A 103 -19.88 7.94 -10.47
C SER A 103 -19.13 7.84 -9.15
N ALA A 104 -18.02 8.55 -9.04
CA ALA A 104 -17.22 8.65 -7.83
C ALA A 104 -17.46 9.99 -7.17
N ARG A 105 -17.87 9.99 -5.91
CA ARG A 105 -17.97 11.19 -5.08
C ARG A 105 -16.64 11.43 -4.40
N LEU A 106 -16.10 12.63 -4.58
CA LEU A 106 -14.90 13.12 -3.92
C LEU A 106 -15.31 14.19 -2.90
N LEU A 107 -14.75 14.09 -1.70
CA LEU A 107 -14.96 15.04 -0.61
C LEU A 107 -13.60 15.45 -0.06
N VAL A 108 -13.42 16.74 0.19
CA VAL A 108 -12.25 17.25 0.92
C VAL A 108 -12.72 17.77 2.26
N PHE A 109 -12.19 17.22 3.33
CA PHE A 109 -12.39 17.68 4.70
C PHE A 109 -11.14 18.37 5.22
N SER A 110 -11.34 19.29 6.16
CA SER A 110 -10.24 19.73 7.01
C SER A 110 -9.82 18.64 7.98
N SER A 111 -8.61 18.75 8.54
CA SER A 111 -8.14 17.89 9.65
C SER A 111 -9.05 17.92 10.90
N LYS A 112 -9.91 18.94 11.02
CA LYS A 112 -10.93 19.09 12.07
C LYS A 112 -12.31 18.51 11.70
N GLY A 113 -12.44 17.91 10.52
CA GLY A 113 -13.68 17.28 10.03
C GLY A 113 -14.70 18.21 9.39
N VAL A 114 -14.35 19.46 9.10
CA VAL A 114 -15.22 20.38 8.36
C VAL A 114 -15.11 20.09 6.86
N LEU A 115 -16.23 19.83 6.17
CA LEU A 115 -16.28 19.67 4.72
C LEU A 115 -15.92 20.99 4.03
N LYS A 116 -14.90 20.96 3.17
CA LYS A 116 -14.40 22.10 2.40
C LYS A 116 -14.89 22.07 0.95
N ALA A 117 -14.88 20.90 0.31
CA ALA A 117 -15.26 20.74 -1.09
C ALA A 117 -15.91 19.38 -1.36
N GLN A 118 -16.78 19.34 -2.37
CA GLN A 118 -17.42 18.12 -2.86
C GLN A 118 -17.53 18.18 -4.37
N ARG A 119 -17.26 17.05 -5.04
CA ARG A 119 -17.46 16.90 -6.49
C ARG A 119 -17.76 15.45 -6.84
N ASP A 120 -18.72 15.25 -7.73
CA ASP A 120 -18.99 13.94 -8.33
C ASP A 120 -18.30 13.86 -9.69
N ILE A 121 -17.63 12.75 -9.95
CA ILE A 121 -16.88 12.48 -11.18
C ILE A 121 -17.52 11.29 -11.89
N PRO A 122 -18.08 11.47 -13.10
CA PRO A 122 -18.55 10.36 -13.91
C PRO A 122 -17.37 9.58 -14.49
N TYR A 123 -17.53 8.26 -14.61
CA TYR A 123 -16.55 7.39 -15.27
C TYR A 123 -17.25 6.15 -15.86
N ILE A 124 -16.58 5.45 -16.77
CA ILE A 124 -17.08 4.17 -17.29
C ILE A 124 -16.64 3.08 -16.31
N ALA A 125 -17.57 2.48 -15.58
CA ALA A 125 -17.24 1.54 -14.52
C ALA A 125 -17.13 0.09 -14.98
N ASP A 126 -17.78 -0.25 -16.08
CA ASP A 126 -18.01 -1.62 -16.50
C ASP A 126 -17.22 -1.97 -17.76
N GLY A 127 -16.32 -2.96 -17.66
CA GLY A 127 -15.42 -3.40 -18.72
C GLY A 127 -15.68 -4.80 -19.26
N TYR A 128 -16.96 -5.20 -19.42
CA TYR A 128 -17.30 -6.50 -20.01
C TYR A 128 -16.79 -7.74 -19.27
N GLY A 129 -16.44 -7.61 -17.99
CA GLY A 129 -16.02 -8.74 -17.15
C GLY A 129 -14.53 -9.08 -17.23
N GLU A 130 -13.70 -8.26 -17.89
CA GLU A 130 -12.26 -8.31 -17.68
C GLU A 130 -11.85 -7.67 -16.36
N LEU A 131 -10.82 -8.25 -15.73
CA LEU A 131 -10.17 -7.77 -14.50
C LEU A 131 -9.57 -6.38 -14.70
N VAL A 132 -10.42 -5.36 -14.60
CA VAL A 132 -9.97 -3.97 -14.53
C VAL A 132 -9.58 -3.67 -13.09
N ALA A 133 -8.41 -3.04 -12.90
CA ALA A 133 -7.88 -2.68 -11.60
C ALA A 133 -8.86 -1.83 -10.76
N GLU A 134 -8.74 -1.89 -9.43
CA GLU A 134 -9.49 -1.00 -8.53
C GLU A 134 -9.19 0.47 -8.85
N GLY A 135 -10.23 1.31 -8.81
CA GLY A 135 -10.11 2.75 -8.94
C GLY A 135 -9.47 3.32 -7.67
N ASP A 136 -8.44 4.14 -7.83
CA ASP A 136 -7.70 4.72 -6.70
C ASP A 136 -7.31 6.17 -6.97
N ALA A 137 -7.10 6.91 -5.88
CA ALA A 137 -6.62 8.27 -5.91
C ALA A 137 -5.69 8.53 -4.72
N GLY A 138 -4.68 9.36 -4.94
CA GLY A 138 -3.70 9.70 -3.93
C GLY A 138 -3.25 11.15 -4.00
N ALA A 139 -2.44 11.56 -3.04
CA ALA A 139 -1.86 12.89 -3.02
C ALA A 139 -1.05 13.15 -4.30
N GLY A 140 -1.38 14.24 -4.98
CA GLY A 140 -0.65 14.82 -6.08
C GLY A 140 0.33 15.91 -5.61
N PRO A 141 1.09 16.50 -6.55
CA PRO A 141 2.03 17.57 -6.20
C PRO A 141 1.28 18.79 -5.66
N ARG A 142 1.90 19.51 -4.71
CA ARG A 142 1.41 20.78 -4.16
C ARG A 142 -0.01 20.69 -3.54
N GLY A 143 -0.31 19.58 -2.87
CA GLY A 143 -1.62 19.38 -2.23
C GLY A 143 -2.77 19.25 -3.21
N THR A 144 -2.49 18.77 -4.43
CA THR A 144 -3.53 18.33 -5.36
C THR A 144 -3.97 16.91 -5.03
N LEU A 145 -5.16 16.52 -5.45
CA LEU A 145 -5.60 15.12 -5.50
C LEU A 145 -5.35 14.57 -6.91
N MET A 146 -4.66 13.45 -7.00
CA MET A 146 -4.46 12.71 -8.24
C MET A 146 -5.48 11.58 -8.35
N PHE A 147 -6.54 11.82 -9.12
CA PHE A 147 -7.60 10.85 -9.38
C PHE A 147 -7.32 10.09 -10.68
N ARG A 148 -7.27 8.74 -10.64
CA ARG A 148 -6.85 7.92 -11.78
C ARG A 148 -8.04 7.17 -12.38
N PHE A 149 -8.26 7.33 -13.68
CA PHE A 149 -9.25 6.57 -14.43
C PHE A 149 -8.59 5.39 -15.14
N GLN A 150 -9.12 4.20 -14.93
CA GLN A 150 -8.67 3.01 -15.64
C GLN A 150 -9.39 2.87 -16.99
N SER A 151 -8.71 2.28 -17.98
CA SER A 151 -9.38 1.86 -19.21
C SER A 151 -10.29 0.68 -18.93
N VAL A 152 -11.37 0.58 -19.69
CA VAL A 152 -12.29 -0.56 -19.67
C VAL A 152 -12.61 -0.99 -21.09
N ASN A 153 -12.89 -2.27 -21.30
CA ASN A 153 -13.38 -2.72 -22.59
C ASN A 153 -14.73 -2.09 -22.93
N LEU A 154 -14.85 -1.61 -24.16
CA LEU A 154 -16.06 -1.01 -24.72
C LEU A 154 -16.88 -2.01 -25.53
N ASP A 155 -16.31 -3.18 -25.83
CA ASP A 155 -16.95 -4.31 -26.49
C ASP A 155 -16.64 -5.66 -25.81
N PRO A 156 -17.49 -6.68 -25.99
CA PRO A 156 -17.28 -8.02 -25.41
C PRO A 156 -16.02 -8.73 -25.90
N GLU A 157 -15.54 -8.40 -27.10
CA GLU A 157 -14.39 -9.04 -27.73
C GLU A 157 -13.04 -8.45 -27.26
N GLY A 158 -13.04 -7.39 -26.44
CA GLY A 158 -11.84 -6.69 -25.97
C GLY A 158 -11.07 -5.96 -27.08
N ARG A 159 -11.73 -5.62 -28.19
CA ARG A 159 -11.06 -5.00 -29.36
C ARG A 159 -10.96 -3.48 -29.24
N ASN A 160 -11.86 -2.86 -28.48
CA ASN A 160 -11.87 -1.44 -28.21
C ASN A 160 -11.89 -1.21 -26.70
N GLU A 161 -10.99 -0.34 -26.23
CA GLU A 161 -10.90 0.09 -24.83
C GLU A 161 -11.20 1.58 -24.71
N SER A 162 -11.74 1.97 -23.56
CA SER A 162 -11.83 3.37 -23.15
C SER A 162 -10.43 3.92 -22.88
N LYS A 163 -10.29 5.25 -22.92
CA LYS A 163 -9.03 5.88 -22.50
C LYS A 163 -8.90 5.76 -20.98
N SER A 164 -7.76 5.25 -20.51
CA SER A 164 -7.30 5.51 -19.14
C SER A 164 -6.86 6.97 -19.00
N GLY A 165 -6.65 7.46 -17.78
CA GLY A 165 -6.18 8.83 -17.59
C GLY A 165 -5.96 9.23 -16.14
N VAL A 166 -5.51 10.46 -15.93
CA VAL A 166 -5.32 11.07 -14.63
C VAL A 166 -5.92 12.47 -14.62
N LEU A 167 -6.67 12.80 -13.57
CA LEU A 167 -7.16 14.13 -13.27
C LEU A 167 -6.52 14.63 -12.00
N LEU A 168 -5.79 15.74 -12.11
CA LEU A 168 -5.29 16.50 -10.98
C LEU A 168 -6.32 17.55 -10.58
N LEU A 169 -6.69 17.50 -9.30
CA LEU A 169 -7.68 18.39 -8.70
C LEU A 169 -7.02 19.20 -7.60
N ASP A 170 -7.32 20.49 -7.48
CA ASP A 170 -6.89 21.28 -6.32
C ASP A 170 -7.68 20.87 -5.05
N ALA A 171 -7.33 21.46 -3.90
CA ALA A 171 -8.05 21.21 -2.65
C ALA A 171 -9.54 21.65 -2.66
N ASN A 172 -9.95 22.43 -3.66
CA ASN A 172 -11.35 22.79 -3.90
C ASN A 172 -12.03 21.87 -4.94
N LEU A 173 -11.35 20.79 -5.32
CA LEU A 173 -11.75 19.82 -6.34
C LEU A 173 -11.97 20.42 -7.73
N ARG A 174 -11.26 21.51 -8.07
CA ARG A 174 -11.25 22.09 -9.42
C ARG A 174 -10.16 21.46 -10.27
N ASP A 175 -10.43 21.32 -11.57
CA ASP A 175 -9.48 20.75 -12.51
C ASP A 175 -8.25 21.64 -12.65
N VAL A 176 -7.08 21.06 -12.36
CA VAL A 176 -5.78 21.69 -12.59
C VAL A 176 -5.21 21.18 -13.90
N VAL A 177 -5.21 19.86 -14.09
CA VAL A 177 -4.70 19.18 -15.28
C VAL A 177 -5.49 17.89 -15.50
N GLN A 178 -5.83 17.58 -16.76
CA GLN A 178 -6.32 16.28 -17.19
C GLN A 178 -5.36 15.68 -18.21
N ILE A 179 -5.09 14.39 -18.09
CA ILE A 179 -4.19 13.65 -18.96
C ILE A 179 -4.91 12.40 -19.44
N ASP A 180 -5.08 12.33 -20.76
CA ASP A 180 -5.64 11.19 -21.46
C ASP A 180 -4.52 10.18 -21.77
N GLN A 181 -4.79 8.90 -21.47
CA GLN A 181 -3.94 7.71 -21.65
C GLN A 181 -2.75 7.62 -20.69
N PHE A 182 -2.75 6.58 -19.85
CA PHE A 182 -1.70 6.31 -18.87
C PHE A 182 -1.52 4.79 -18.65
N LEU A 183 -0.27 4.29 -18.67
CA LEU A 183 0.06 2.90 -18.34
C LEU A 183 0.97 2.80 -17.08
N VAL A 184 0.31 2.40 -16.00
CA VAL A 184 0.76 1.57 -14.86
C VAL A 184 1.81 2.08 -13.86
N GLN A 185 2.69 3.05 -14.12
CA GLN A 185 3.51 3.65 -13.03
C GLN A 185 3.47 5.18 -13.02
N THR A 186 2.84 5.75 -11.99
CA THR A 186 2.94 7.17 -11.63
C THR A 186 3.93 7.34 -10.48
N THR A 187 4.69 8.41 -10.55
CA THR A 187 5.69 8.78 -9.55
C THR A 187 5.83 10.30 -9.58
N PHE A 188 6.10 10.89 -8.42
CA PHE A 188 6.14 12.34 -8.27
C PHE A 188 7.59 12.81 -8.25
N VAL A 189 7.94 13.75 -9.15
CA VAL A 189 9.29 14.34 -9.23
C VAL A 189 9.18 15.83 -9.33
N ALA A 190 9.79 16.56 -8.39
CA ALA A 190 9.89 18.02 -8.42
C ALA A 190 8.55 18.70 -8.75
N ARG A 191 7.47 18.25 -8.10
CA ARG A 191 6.10 18.76 -8.30
C ARG A 191 5.49 18.44 -9.67
N SER A 192 5.96 17.40 -10.37
CA SER A 192 5.51 16.99 -11.71
C SER A 192 5.07 15.53 -11.74
N LEU A 193 4.15 15.23 -12.65
CA LEU A 193 3.68 13.87 -12.93
C LEU A 193 4.54 13.24 -14.04
N VAL A 194 5.08 12.06 -13.75
CA VAL A 194 5.84 11.25 -14.70
C VAL A 194 5.06 9.98 -15.01
N PHE A 195 4.87 9.68 -16.30
CA PHE A 195 4.09 8.54 -16.78
C PHE A 195 4.94 7.63 -17.66
N ASN A 196 4.81 6.32 -17.49
CA ASN A 196 5.27 5.32 -18.45
C ASN A 196 4.15 5.05 -19.47
N ASP A 197 4.43 5.09 -20.77
CA ASP A 197 3.39 4.94 -21.81
C ASP A 197 3.26 3.50 -22.37
N GLY A 198 4.10 2.57 -21.90
CA GLY A 198 3.98 1.14 -22.16
C GLY A 198 4.11 0.71 -23.63
N ARG A 199 4.37 1.61 -24.57
CA ARG A 199 4.58 1.29 -25.99
C ARG A 199 6.06 1.00 -26.25
N GLY A 200 6.52 -0.12 -25.68
CA GLY A 200 7.90 -0.59 -25.75
C GLY A 200 8.70 -0.31 -24.47
N PRO A 201 9.92 -0.84 -24.34
CA PRO A 201 10.81 -0.36 -23.30
C PRO A 201 11.11 1.10 -23.63
N SER A 202 10.88 2.03 -22.69
CA SER A 202 11.34 3.43 -22.70
C SER A 202 10.59 4.50 -23.52
N SER A 203 9.32 4.79 -23.19
CA SER A 203 8.80 6.14 -23.45
C SER A 203 7.99 6.68 -22.26
N TYR A 204 8.33 7.91 -21.86
CA TYR A 204 7.70 8.62 -20.74
C TYR A 204 7.15 9.96 -21.21
N SER A 205 5.95 10.29 -20.74
CA SER A 205 5.36 11.62 -20.88
C SER A 205 5.39 12.35 -19.53
N MET A 206 5.71 13.65 -19.58
CA MET A 206 5.79 14.51 -18.40
C MET A 206 4.89 15.71 -18.57
N PHE A 207 4.15 16.06 -17.53
CA PHE A 207 3.34 17.27 -17.50
C PHE A 207 3.92 18.30 -16.53
N LYS A 208 4.23 19.47 -17.10
CA LYS A 208 4.82 20.72 -16.57
C LYS A 208 5.27 20.76 -15.09
N GLY A 209 6.56 21.09 -14.91
CA GLY A 209 7.17 21.51 -13.65
C GLY A 209 8.66 21.15 -13.54
N VAL A 210 9.11 20.19 -14.34
CA VAL A 210 10.51 19.73 -14.41
C VAL A 210 11.31 20.63 -15.36
N SER A 211 12.55 20.99 -15.00
CA SER A 211 13.48 21.61 -15.94
C SER A 211 13.75 20.68 -17.13
N GLN A 212 14.08 21.25 -18.29
CA GLN A 212 14.33 20.49 -19.52
C GLN A 212 15.48 19.49 -19.37
N GLU A 213 16.43 19.74 -18.46
CA GLU A 213 17.57 18.86 -18.16
C GLU A 213 17.16 17.59 -17.42
N ALA A 214 16.35 17.68 -16.36
CA ALA A 214 15.82 16.50 -15.67
C ALA A 214 14.90 15.68 -16.61
N SER A 215 14.25 16.31 -17.60
CA SER A 215 13.40 15.64 -18.58
C SER A 215 14.14 14.68 -19.54
N GLN A 216 15.45 14.83 -19.72
CA GLN A 216 16.23 13.98 -20.63
C GLN A 216 16.60 12.62 -20.03
N HIS A 217 16.84 12.53 -18.72
CA HIS A 217 17.05 11.25 -18.03
C HIS A 217 15.81 10.35 -18.07
N TRP A 218 14.62 10.93 -18.14
CA TRP A 218 13.35 10.21 -18.13
C TRP A 218 12.93 9.58 -19.46
N ARG A 219 13.60 9.92 -20.56
CA ARG A 219 13.41 9.27 -21.86
C ARG A 219 14.48 8.21 -22.16
N GLN A 220 15.27 7.83 -21.17
CA GLN A 220 16.35 6.87 -21.36
C GLN A 220 15.81 5.45 -21.63
N SER A 221 16.48 4.75 -22.54
CA SER A 221 16.42 3.30 -22.66
C SER A 221 16.92 2.67 -21.38
N TRP A 222 16.04 2.00 -20.63
CA TRP A 222 16.43 1.31 -19.41
C TRP A 222 17.30 0.10 -19.75
N PRO A 223 18.33 -0.22 -18.95
CA PRO A 223 19.09 -1.43 -19.13
C PRO A 223 18.18 -2.67 -19.05
N THR A 224 18.43 -3.65 -19.92
CA THR A 224 17.75 -4.96 -19.90
C THR A 224 17.85 -5.60 -18.52
N GLY A 225 16.74 -6.15 -18.03
CA GLY A 225 16.65 -6.75 -16.68
C GLY A 225 16.35 -5.75 -15.56
N THR A 226 15.91 -4.53 -15.88
CA THR A 226 15.38 -3.59 -14.89
C THR A 226 14.02 -4.06 -14.39
N MET A 227 13.92 -4.42 -13.10
CA MET A 227 12.74 -5.05 -12.48
C MET A 227 11.81 -4.07 -11.74
N ASP A 228 12.35 -3.00 -11.19
CA ASP A 228 11.58 -1.96 -10.49
C ASP A 228 12.26 -0.60 -10.64
N ARG A 229 11.47 0.49 -10.58
CA ARG A 229 11.92 1.87 -10.86
C ARG A 229 11.12 2.84 -10.02
N LYS A 230 11.78 3.82 -9.42
CA LYS A 230 11.16 4.95 -8.74
C LYS A 230 11.90 6.23 -9.03
N PHE A 231 11.14 7.30 -9.13
CA PHE A 231 11.64 8.61 -9.46
C PHE A 231 11.32 9.52 -8.28
N GLY A 232 12.26 10.34 -7.87
CA GLY A 232 12.08 11.32 -6.81
C GLY A 232 12.62 12.68 -7.22
N GLU A 233 12.45 13.67 -6.35
CA GLU A 233 12.83 15.06 -6.64
C GLU A 233 14.32 15.22 -6.99
N VAL A 234 15.16 14.33 -6.47
CA VAL A 234 16.61 14.40 -6.55
C VAL A 234 17.22 13.34 -7.47
N GLY A 235 16.42 12.56 -8.21
CA GLY A 235 16.95 11.54 -9.14
C GLY A 235 16.05 10.32 -9.34
N VAL A 236 16.65 9.22 -9.79
CA VAL A 236 16.01 7.91 -9.98
C VAL A 236 16.75 6.80 -9.31
N ALA A 237 15.98 5.82 -8.88
CA ALA A 237 16.47 4.56 -8.39
C ALA A 237 15.79 3.43 -9.18
N TYR A 238 16.56 2.42 -9.56
CA TYR A 238 16.03 1.24 -10.20
C TYR A 238 16.77 -0.03 -9.78
N ALA A 239 16.04 -1.15 -9.76
CA ALA A 239 16.58 -2.45 -9.43
C ALA A 239 16.96 -3.19 -10.72
N LEU A 240 18.24 -3.43 -10.92
CA LEU A 240 18.76 -4.16 -12.08
C LEU A 240 19.10 -5.59 -11.68
N CYS A 241 18.49 -6.57 -12.34
CA CYS A 241 18.63 -7.98 -12.02
C CYS A 241 19.17 -8.80 -13.20
N GLN A 242 19.99 -9.79 -12.87
CA GLN A 242 20.41 -10.87 -13.74
C GLN A 242 19.83 -12.19 -13.23
N GLN A 243 19.56 -13.11 -14.15
CA GLN A 243 18.98 -14.42 -13.86
C GLN A 243 19.92 -15.53 -14.30
N GLU A 244 20.06 -16.56 -13.47
CA GLU A 244 20.85 -17.76 -13.79
C GLU A 244 20.06 -18.62 -14.80
N LEU A 245 20.39 -18.50 -16.09
CA LEU A 245 19.72 -19.25 -17.16
C LEU A 245 20.42 -20.57 -17.48
N ARG A 246 21.71 -20.66 -17.13
CA ARG A 246 22.53 -21.88 -17.15
C ARG A 246 23.36 -21.92 -15.87
N PRO A 247 23.78 -23.11 -15.40
CA PRO A 247 24.54 -23.23 -14.15
C PRO A 247 25.76 -22.31 -14.12
N GLY A 248 25.77 -21.35 -13.18
CA GLY A 248 26.83 -20.35 -13.00
C GLY A 248 26.78 -19.14 -13.94
N GLU A 249 25.95 -19.15 -14.98
CA GLU A 249 25.85 -18.09 -15.99
C GLU A 249 24.64 -17.20 -15.71
N PHE A 250 24.91 -15.93 -15.38
CA PHE A 250 23.89 -14.93 -15.07
C PHE A 250 23.74 -13.96 -16.25
N GLU A 251 22.53 -13.87 -16.79
CA GLU A 251 22.21 -13.01 -17.93
C GLU A 251 21.11 -12.01 -17.57
N SER A 252 21.23 -10.80 -18.11
CA SER A 252 20.17 -9.79 -18.06
C SER A 252 19.15 -10.08 -19.16
N THR A 253 17.87 -10.13 -18.81
CA THR A 253 16.77 -10.40 -19.74
C THR A 253 15.53 -9.66 -19.28
N ASP A 254 14.68 -9.26 -20.23
CA ASP A 254 13.39 -8.61 -19.96
C ASP A 254 12.29 -9.63 -19.62
N VAL A 255 12.59 -10.93 -19.69
CA VAL A 255 11.69 -12.02 -19.30
C VAL A 255 12.03 -12.52 -17.90
N VAL A 256 11.05 -12.57 -17.02
CA VAL A 256 11.21 -13.07 -15.65
C VAL A 256 10.99 -14.59 -15.64
N TYR A 257 12.05 -15.36 -15.43
CA TYR A 257 11.97 -16.82 -15.35
C TYR A 257 11.64 -17.25 -13.93
N ALA A 258 10.56 -18.03 -13.79
CA ALA A 258 10.15 -18.58 -12.50
C ALA A 258 11.19 -19.58 -12.00
N GLY A 259 11.57 -19.47 -10.71
CA GLY A 259 12.54 -20.38 -10.08
C GLY A 259 14.01 -20.13 -10.41
N ALA A 260 14.34 -19.23 -11.35
CA ALA A 260 15.72 -18.87 -11.65
C ALA A 260 16.35 -18.10 -10.48
N ARG A 261 17.61 -18.43 -10.15
CA ARG A 261 18.38 -17.65 -9.17
C ARG A 261 18.66 -16.26 -9.71
N ARG A 262 18.73 -15.28 -8.79
CA ARG A 262 18.87 -13.87 -9.17
C ARG A 262 20.03 -13.21 -8.45
N LYS A 263 20.71 -12.34 -9.18
CA LYS A 263 21.62 -11.34 -8.64
C LYS A 263 21.09 -9.99 -9.03
N CYS A 264 20.79 -9.17 -8.03
CA CYS A 264 20.20 -7.87 -8.23
C CYS A 264 21.07 -6.81 -7.58
N ARG A 265 21.09 -5.62 -8.17
CA ARG A 265 21.69 -4.42 -7.60
C ARG A 265 20.72 -3.26 -7.70
N LEU A 266 20.74 -2.41 -6.70
CA LEU A 266 20.08 -1.11 -6.73
C LEU A 266 21.03 -0.13 -7.40
N VAL A 267 20.54 0.62 -8.39
CA VAL A 267 21.28 1.71 -9.04
C VAL A 267 20.54 3.01 -8.76
N VAL A 268 21.29 4.06 -8.43
CA VAL A 268 20.75 5.38 -8.14
C VAL A 268 21.50 6.42 -8.96
N GLU A 269 20.74 7.19 -9.74
CA GLU A 269 21.24 8.26 -10.60
C GLU A 269 20.64 9.58 -10.13
N GLN A 270 21.48 10.59 -9.90
CA GLN A 270 21.08 11.90 -9.39
C GLN A 270 21.76 13.00 -10.20
N PRO A 271 21.12 14.16 -10.40
CA PRO A 271 21.79 15.31 -10.97
C PRO A 271 23.00 15.69 -10.11
N ASP A 272 24.13 15.98 -10.76
CA ASP A 272 25.35 16.50 -10.14
C ASP A 272 26.04 15.58 -9.11
N VAL A 273 25.64 14.31 -9.02
CA VAL A 273 26.26 13.31 -8.15
C VAL A 273 26.58 12.06 -8.95
N ASP A 274 27.78 11.50 -8.74
CA ASP A 274 28.14 10.22 -9.37
C ASP A 274 27.13 9.13 -9.03
N THR A 275 26.65 8.46 -10.08
CA THR A 275 25.82 7.25 -10.00
C THR A 275 26.44 6.28 -9.00
N TRP A 276 25.64 5.80 -8.07
CA TRP A 276 26.08 4.82 -7.09
C TRP A 276 25.18 3.59 -7.12
N MET A 277 25.75 2.47 -6.68
CA MET A 277 25.08 1.18 -6.72
C MET A 277 25.31 0.37 -5.46
N VAL A 278 24.32 -0.45 -5.11
CA VAL A 278 24.37 -1.37 -3.99
C VAL A 278 24.02 -2.77 -4.47
N GLU A 279 24.95 -3.70 -4.30
CA GLU A 279 24.69 -5.12 -4.53
C GLU A 279 23.71 -5.65 -3.47
N LEU A 280 22.64 -6.30 -3.91
CA LEU A 280 21.70 -6.95 -3.01
C LEU A 280 22.20 -8.34 -2.63
N PRO A 281 21.81 -8.87 -1.46
CA PRO A 281 22.14 -10.24 -1.07
C PRO A 281 21.77 -11.27 -2.16
N PRO A 282 22.51 -12.39 -2.29
CA PRO A 282 22.19 -13.43 -3.25
C PRO A 282 20.74 -13.93 -3.12
N ASN A 283 20.07 -14.17 -4.25
CA ASN A 283 18.67 -14.60 -4.31
C ASN A 283 17.67 -13.66 -3.62
N SER A 284 18.05 -12.40 -3.38
CA SER A 284 17.14 -11.37 -2.91
C SER A 284 16.70 -10.44 -4.04
N THR A 285 15.55 -9.81 -3.84
CA THR A 285 15.04 -8.76 -4.71
C THR A 285 14.63 -7.57 -3.84
N ALA A 286 14.55 -6.38 -4.42
CA ALA A 286 14.04 -5.20 -3.72
C ALA A 286 12.88 -4.61 -4.50
N SER A 287 11.83 -4.23 -3.78
CA SER A 287 10.82 -3.30 -4.27
C SER A 287 11.13 -1.91 -3.72
N ILE A 288 11.27 -0.92 -4.60
CA ILE A 288 11.61 0.44 -4.22
C ILE A 288 10.33 1.13 -3.77
N VAL A 289 10.33 1.64 -2.54
CA VAL A 289 9.20 2.41 -2.00
C VAL A 289 9.27 3.83 -2.54
N GLY A 290 10.44 4.46 -2.48
CA GLY A 290 10.66 5.81 -3.00
C GLY A 290 12.09 6.30 -2.77
N ILE A 291 12.36 7.50 -3.29
CA ILE A 291 13.62 8.23 -3.07
C ILE A 291 13.32 9.37 -2.10
N LEU A 292 14.10 9.46 -1.03
CA LEU A 292 13.96 10.47 0.01
C LEU A 292 14.62 11.78 -0.44
N ALA A 293 14.23 12.89 0.20
CA ALA A 293 14.74 14.22 -0.14
C ALA A 293 16.26 14.38 0.01
N ASP A 294 16.91 13.55 0.84
CA ASP A 294 18.37 13.51 1.00
C ASP A 294 19.08 12.64 -0.05
N GLY A 295 18.35 12.11 -1.03
CA GLY A 295 18.86 11.23 -2.08
C GLY A 295 19.06 9.78 -1.66
N SER A 296 18.71 9.41 -0.42
CA SER A 296 18.67 8.01 -0.02
C SER A 296 17.46 7.30 -0.62
N VAL A 297 17.52 5.97 -0.69
CA VAL A 297 16.46 5.14 -1.29
C VAL A 297 15.84 4.27 -0.23
N ALA A 298 14.52 4.34 -0.07
CA ALA A 298 13.76 3.43 0.76
C ALA A 298 13.22 2.27 -0.07
N GLY A 299 13.30 1.04 0.44
CA GLY A 299 12.70 -0.11 -0.22
C GLY A 299 12.53 -1.32 0.68
N GLN A 300 11.78 -2.29 0.19
CA GLN A 300 11.52 -3.55 0.84
C GLN A 300 12.41 -4.63 0.22
N LEU A 301 13.40 -5.09 0.98
CA LEU A 301 14.26 -6.19 0.60
C LEU A 301 13.56 -7.52 0.88
N ARG A 302 13.36 -8.35 -0.14
CA ARG A 302 12.72 -9.66 -0.03
C ARG A 302 13.76 -10.76 -0.24
N SER A 303 13.85 -11.67 0.72
CA SER A 303 14.62 -12.90 0.63
C SER A 303 13.69 -14.11 0.63
N SER A 304 14.18 -15.27 0.18
CA SER A 304 13.42 -16.53 0.20
C SER A 304 12.95 -16.93 1.59
N ASP A 305 13.70 -16.53 2.62
CA ASP A 305 13.53 -17.02 3.98
C ASP A 305 12.70 -16.07 4.86
N ASN A 306 12.41 -14.85 4.38
CA ASN A 306 11.65 -13.85 5.11
C ASN A 306 10.44 -13.36 4.30
N LYS A 307 9.26 -13.86 4.69
CA LYS A 307 7.98 -13.52 4.08
C LYS A 307 7.64 -12.03 4.15
N ALA A 308 7.94 -11.38 5.27
CA ALA A 308 7.70 -9.95 5.45
C ALA A 308 8.65 -9.08 4.61
N GLY A 309 9.81 -9.62 4.24
CA GLY A 309 10.95 -8.83 3.82
C GLY A 309 11.50 -7.96 4.95
N GLU A 310 12.44 -7.09 4.61
CA GLU A 310 13.06 -6.12 5.49
C GLU A 310 12.88 -4.74 4.87
N LEU A 311 12.24 -3.81 5.56
CA LEU A 311 12.19 -2.42 5.11
C LEU A 311 13.53 -1.75 5.43
N VAL A 312 14.16 -1.16 4.43
CA VAL A 312 15.50 -0.59 4.56
C VAL A 312 15.63 0.76 3.87
N ILE A 313 16.61 1.55 4.30
CA ILE A 313 17.10 2.74 3.60
C ILE A 313 18.54 2.52 3.17
N TRP A 314 18.80 2.65 1.87
CA TRP A 314 20.15 2.67 1.29
C TRP A 314 20.65 4.10 1.15
N LYS A 315 21.90 4.32 1.54
CA LYS A 315 22.60 5.60 1.48
C LYS A 315 23.93 5.42 0.77
N LYS A 316 24.34 6.41 -0.02
CA LYS A 316 25.66 6.43 -0.67
C LYS A 316 26.75 6.34 0.40
N ASP A 317 27.69 5.43 0.19
CA ASP A 317 28.89 5.21 1.03
C ASP A 317 28.61 4.97 2.53
N ARG A 318 27.41 4.48 2.87
CA ARG A 318 27.03 4.17 4.25
C ARG A 318 26.39 2.79 4.34
N PRO A 319 26.48 2.13 5.51
CA PRO A 319 25.72 0.91 5.76
C PRO A 319 24.22 1.16 5.54
N ARG A 320 23.55 0.15 4.98
CA ARG A 320 22.08 0.16 4.90
C ARG A 320 21.49 0.26 6.30
N GLU A 321 20.36 0.95 6.41
CA GLU A 321 19.64 1.11 7.65
C GLU A 321 18.38 0.25 7.63
N ALA A 322 18.28 -0.70 8.55
CA ALA A 322 17.07 -1.48 8.74
C ALA A 322 16.04 -0.67 9.54
N LEU A 323 14.80 -0.65 9.07
CA LEU A 323 13.69 0.05 9.71
C LEU A 323 12.81 -0.92 10.51
N PRO A 324 12.12 -0.43 11.57
CA PRO A 324 11.07 -1.20 12.23
C PRO A 324 10.07 -1.76 11.21
N TRP A 325 9.73 -3.03 11.32
CA TRP A 325 8.92 -3.69 10.29
C TRP A 325 7.90 -4.64 10.88
N ILE A 326 6.99 -5.10 10.04
CA ILE A 326 5.95 -6.04 10.43
C ILE A 326 6.57 -7.39 10.86
N PRO A 327 5.91 -8.15 11.74
CA PRO A 327 6.38 -9.47 12.13
C PRO A 327 6.52 -10.43 10.93
N THR A 328 7.49 -11.36 10.98
CA THR A 328 7.91 -12.20 9.84
C THR A 328 6.84 -13.19 9.37
N GLU A 329 5.83 -13.47 10.19
CA GLU A 329 4.64 -14.22 9.81
C GLU A 329 3.70 -13.52 8.81
N PHE A 330 3.82 -12.20 8.65
CA PHE A 330 2.98 -11.40 7.77
C PHE A 330 3.69 -11.12 6.46
N TYR A 331 2.89 -10.84 5.44
CA TYR A 331 3.33 -10.11 4.25
C TYR A 331 2.73 -8.71 4.32
N GLY A 332 3.41 -7.71 3.77
CA GLY A 332 2.87 -6.36 3.78
C GLY A 332 3.55 -5.42 2.81
N SER A 333 2.93 -4.25 2.69
CA SER A 333 3.33 -3.14 1.84
C SER A 333 3.29 -1.85 2.65
N VAL A 334 4.28 -0.98 2.40
CA VAL A 334 4.16 0.42 2.81
C VAL A 334 3.07 1.03 1.94
N GLU A 335 2.11 1.67 2.58
CA GLU A 335 0.95 2.27 1.93
C GLU A 335 1.14 3.77 1.83
N SER A 336 1.63 4.37 2.91
CA SER A 336 2.04 5.76 2.93
C SER A 336 3.09 6.04 3.99
N GLY A 337 3.72 7.20 3.90
CA GLY A 337 4.78 7.61 4.81
C GLY A 337 5.11 9.08 4.68
N THR A 338 5.80 9.61 5.67
CA THR A 338 6.35 10.97 5.61
C THR A 338 7.42 11.04 4.51
N PRO A 339 7.71 12.21 3.92
CA PRO A 339 8.69 12.34 2.84
C PRO A 339 10.09 11.80 3.16
N ASP A 340 10.45 11.73 4.43
CA ASP A 340 11.73 11.22 4.94
C ASP A 340 11.62 9.83 5.60
N LEU A 341 10.45 9.19 5.50
CA LEU A 341 10.15 7.89 6.09
C LEU A 341 10.43 7.84 7.62
N LYS A 342 10.39 8.99 8.31
CA LYS A 342 10.39 9.01 9.79
C LYS A 342 9.19 8.27 10.35
N ARG A 343 8.03 8.40 9.71
CA ARG A 343 6.84 7.61 10.01
C ARG A 343 6.27 7.02 8.75
N TYR A 344 5.67 5.85 8.89
CA TYR A 344 5.05 5.15 7.78
C TYR A 344 3.94 4.24 8.26
N LEU A 345 2.97 4.09 7.37
CA LEU A 345 1.79 3.28 7.52
C LEU A 345 1.95 2.04 6.64
N VAL A 346 1.65 0.88 7.22
CA VAL A 346 1.83 -0.43 6.59
C VAL A 346 0.55 -1.22 6.75
N PHE A 347 0.13 -1.89 5.68
CA PHE A 347 -0.81 -2.99 5.80
C PHE A 347 -0.07 -4.32 5.80
N ALA A 348 -0.51 -5.20 6.69
CA ALA A 348 0.03 -6.55 6.81
C ALA A 348 -1.10 -7.58 6.76
N SER A 349 -0.87 -8.71 6.10
CA SER A 349 -1.83 -9.79 5.97
C SER A 349 -1.15 -11.14 6.20
N ARG A 350 -1.86 -12.07 6.85
CA ARG A 350 -1.52 -13.51 6.84
C ARG A 350 -2.31 -14.18 5.72
N THR A 351 -1.78 -15.27 5.16
CA THR A 351 -2.32 -15.97 3.98
C THR A 351 -3.74 -16.54 4.12
N SER A 352 -4.42 -16.35 5.26
CA SER A 352 -5.79 -16.84 5.50
C SER A 352 -6.61 -16.03 6.52
N VAL A 353 -6.07 -14.99 7.16
CA VAL A 353 -6.75 -14.29 8.28
C VAL A 353 -6.39 -12.81 8.28
N GLY A 354 -7.42 -11.95 8.09
CA GLY A 354 -7.44 -10.52 8.42
C GLY A 354 -6.37 -9.63 7.76
N ARG A 355 -6.71 -8.35 7.56
CA ARG A 355 -5.71 -7.31 7.29
C ARG A 355 -5.41 -6.61 8.62
N ARG A 356 -4.16 -6.20 8.84
CA ARG A 356 -3.76 -5.43 10.01
C ARG A 356 -3.12 -4.13 9.55
N LEU A 357 -3.39 -3.08 10.31
CA LEU A 357 -2.83 -1.75 10.12
C LEU A 357 -1.71 -1.54 11.14
N PHE A 358 -0.56 -1.12 10.66
CA PHE A 358 0.54 -0.68 11.50
C PHE A 358 0.91 0.76 11.16
N VAL A 359 1.20 1.58 12.17
CA VAL A 359 1.89 2.86 12.01
C VAL A 359 3.18 2.79 12.81
N PHE A 360 4.31 2.98 12.13
CA PHE A 360 5.64 2.94 12.73
C PHE A 360 6.22 4.33 12.86
N ASP A 361 7.04 4.52 13.89
CA ASP A 361 8.03 5.59 13.97
C ASP A 361 9.42 4.97 13.90
N ARG A 362 10.24 5.46 12.99
CA ARG A 362 11.59 4.96 12.72
C ARG A 362 12.50 4.96 13.95
N LYS A 363 12.25 5.83 14.94
CA LYS A 363 13.05 5.89 16.17
C LYS A 363 12.62 4.86 17.22
N LEU A 364 11.45 4.27 17.09
CA LEU A 364 10.89 3.34 18.06
C LEU A 364 11.12 1.90 17.63
N GLN A 365 11.26 0.99 18.60
CA GLN A 365 11.45 -0.43 18.31
C GLN A 365 10.16 -1.14 17.90
N GLY A 366 9.00 -0.57 18.20
CA GLY A 366 7.69 -1.14 17.92
C GLY A 366 6.74 -0.15 17.24
N PRO A 367 5.58 -0.62 16.77
CA PRO A 367 4.60 0.24 16.14
C PRO A 367 3.99 1.22 17.17
N LEU A 368 3.72 2.45 16.71
CA LEU A 368 2.86 3.40 17.42
C LEU A 368 1.42 2.91 17.47
N VAL A 369 0.97 2.31 16.36
CA VAL A 369 -0.39 1.80 16.17
C VAL A 369 -0.31 0.40 15.60
N GLU A 370 -1.03 -0.52 16.19
CA GLU A 370 -1.28 -1.87 15.71
C GLU A 370 -2.77 -2.14 15.86
N SER A 371 -3.43 -2.56 14.78
CA SER A 371 -4.86 -2.85 14.84
C SER A 371 -5.32 -3.81 13.76
N ASP A 372 -6.39 -4.54 14.05
CA ASP A 372 -7.12 -5.28 13.02
C ASP A 372 -7.85 -4.29 12.12
N PHE A 373 -7.78 -4.54 10.82
CA PHE A 373 -8.23 -3.59 9.82
C PHE A 373 -9.09 -4.30 8.76
N PRO A 374 -10.27 -3.78 8.41
CA PRO A 374 -11.08 -4.40 7.37
C PRO A 374 -10.35 -4.42 6.03
N THR A 375 -10.41 -5.54 5.30
CA THR A 375 -9.73 -5.70 4.00
C THR A 375 -10.10 -4.58 3.03
N ASN A 376 -11.36 -4.19 3.06
CA ASN A 376 -11.96 -3.21 2.17
C ASN A 376 -11.89 -1.78 2.76
N ALA A 377 -11.29 -1.56 3.92
CA ALA A 377 -11.00 -0.22 4.43
C ALA A 377 -9.76 0.39 3.74
N ARG A 378 -9.55 1.68 3.97
CA ARG A 378 -8.39 2.45 3.49
C ARG A 378 -7.83 3.31 4.61
N ALA A 379 -6.54 3.57 4.59
CA ALA A 379 -5.90 4.46 5.55
C ALA A 379 -4.80 5.26 4.88
N ASP A 380 -4.54 6.45 5.40
CA ASP A 380 -3.42 7.29 4.95
C ASP A 380 -2.82 8.10 6.10
N LEU A 381 -1.53 8.41 5.98
CA LEU A 381 -0.74 9.15 6.94
C LEU A 381 -0.57 10.59 6.46
N SER A 382 -0.74 11.55 7.36
CA SER A 382 -0.46 12.96 7.07
C SER A 382 1.01 13.18 6.67
N PRO A 383 1.32 14.17 5.81
CA PRO A 383 2.70 14.43 5.39
C PRO A 383 3.68 14.70 6.53
N SER A 384 3.24 15.38 7.59
CA SER A 384 4.04 15.59 8.81
C SER A 384 4.19 14.33 9.67
N GLY A 385 3.33 13.33 9.46
CA GLY A 385 3.24 12.13 10.29
C GLY A 385 2.63 12.38 11.66
N SER A 386 2.02 13.55 11.91
CA SER A 386 1.38 13.86 13.20
C SER A 386 0.02 13.19 13.37
N SER A 387 -0.60 12.77 12.27
CA SER A 387 -1.93 12.16 12.25
C SER A 387 -2.05 11.10 11.15
N PHE A 388 -3.00 10.19 11.29
CA PHE A 388 -3.45 9.31 10.22
C PHE A 388 -4.98 9.31 10.13
N ALA A 389 -5.51 8.90 9.00
CA ALA A 389 -6.94 8.78 8.78
C ALA A 389 -7.31 7.40 8.27
N THR A 390 -8.53 6.95 8.58
CA THR A 390 -9.11 5.70 8.06
C THR A 390 -10.46 5.97 7.42
N PHE A 391 -10.74 5.24 6.34
CA PHE A 391 -12.07 5.11 5.75
C PHE A 391 -12.53 3.66 5.93
N GLU A 392 -13.37 3.45 6.93
CA GLU A 392 -13.86 2.13 7.36
C GLU A 392 -15.27 2.25 7.95
N ASP A 393 -16.08 1.19 7.85
CA ASP A 393 -17.43 1.12 8.42
C ASP A 393 -18.36 2.30 8.06
N GLY A 394 -18.16 2.90 6.89
CA GLY A 394 -18.94 4.06 6.43
C GLY A 394 -18.57 5.40 7.10
N GLU A 395 -17.45 5.44 7.81
CA GLU A 395 -16.94 6.62 8.49
C GLU A 395 -15.56 7.02 7.95
N LEU A 396 -15.33 8.34 7.90
CA LEU A 396 -13.98 8.90 7.89
C LEU A 396 -13.59 9.17 9.34
N ARG A 397 -12.47 8.58 9.78
CA ARG A 397 -11.94 8.74 11.14
C ARG A 397 -10.54 9.35 11.07
N ILE A 398 -10.25 10.33 11.90
CA ILE A 398 -8.93 10.99 11.98
C ILE A 398 -8.38 10.81 13.38
N TYR A 399 -7.11 10.42 13.46
CA TYR A 399 -6.40 10.09 14.69
C TYR A 399 -5.13 10.91 14.77
N ALA A 400 -4.93 11.64 15.87
CA ALA A 400 -3.61 12.16 16.21
C ALA A 400 -2.68 11.02 16.64
N LEU A 401 -1.42 11.14 16.21
CA LEU A 401 -0.32 10.30 16.64
C LEU A 401 0.49 11.04 17.71
N PRO A 402 0.98 10.35 18.75
CA PRO A 402 1.82 10.99 19.75
C PRO A 402 3.08 11.55 19.10
N ASN A 403 3.60 12.66 19.63
CA ASN A 403 4.93 13.12 19.26
C ASN A 403 5.94 12.06 19.70
N ALA A 404 6.81 11.63 18.77
CA ALA A 404 7.88 10.73 19.14
C ALA A 404 8.94 11.50 19.94
N PRO A 405 9.56 10.84 20.93
CA PRO A 405 10.58 11.46 21.77
C PRO A 405 11.83 11.96 21.00
#